data_AF-A0A659UIT2-F1
#
_entry.id   AF-A0A659UIT2-F1
#
_cell.length_a   1.000
_cell.length_b   1.000
_cell.length_c   1.000
_cell.angle_alpha   90.00
_cell.angle_beta   90.00
_cell.angle_gamma   90.00
#
_symmetry.space_group_name_H-M   'P 1'
#
loop_
_entity.id
_entity.type
_entity.pdbx_description
1 polymer ?
#
loop_
_entity_poly.entity_id
_entity_poly.type
_entity_poly.pdbx_seq_one_letter_code
_entity_poly.pdbx_strand_id
1 'polypeptide(L)' 'MKISSGFRSIAVAAIATVGVSLASAAHADSGTIRFSVYKAAFFVGGSGGEGTFTFHGKSYPISIG' A
#
# COMPACT_ATOMS: atom_id res chain seq x y z
N MET A 1 43.22 1.91 -21.48
CA MET A 1 42.53 0.60 -21.38
C MET A 1 41.11 0.73 -21.92
N LYS A 2 40.78 0.15 -23.10
CA LYS A 2 39.40 0.06 -23.59
C LYS A 2 38.81 -1.26 -23.09
N ILE A 3 38.04 -1.20 -22.02
CA ILE A 3 37.30 -2.37 -21.53
C ILE A 3 36.27 -2.76 -22.60
N SER A 4 36.27 -4.03 -23.01
CA SER A 4 35.34 -4.61 -23.97
C SER A 4 33.87 -4.42 -23.53
N SER A 5 32.97 -4.12 -24.47
CA SER A 5 31.55 -3.87 -24.16
C SER A 5 30.89 -5.07 -23.47
N GLY A 6 31.29 -6.30 -23.82
CA GLY A 6 30.80 -7.52 -23.19
C GLY A 6 31.15 -7.60 -21.70
N PHE A 7 32.38 -7.24 -21.33
CA PHE A 7 32.80 -7.22 -19.92
C PHE A 7 32.01 -6.18 -19.11
N ARG A 8 31.72 -5.01 -19.69
CA ARG A 8 30.89 -3.98 -19.05
C ARG A 8 29.46 -4.46 -18.85
N SER A 9 28.91 -5.15 -19.84
CA SER A 9 27.54 -5.66 -19.79
C SER A 9 27.38 -6.74 -18.72
N ILE A 10 28.35 -7.66 -18.61
CA ILE A 10 28.38 -8.67 -17.54
C ILE A 10 28.49 -8.03 -16.16
N ALA A 11 29.35 -7.02 -16.01
CA ALA A 11 29.49 -6.31 -14.74
C ALA A 11 28.18 -5.61 -14.32
N VAL A 12 27.50 -4.94 -15.25
CA VAL A 12 26.19 -4.31 -14.98
C VAL A 12 25.13 -5.34 -14.64
N ALA A 13 25.07 -6.46 -15.37
CA ALA A 13 24.14 -7.55 -15.09
C ALA A 13 24.37 -8.13 -13.69
N ALA A 14 25.63 -8.39 -13.31
CA ALA A 14 25.98 -8.89 -11.99
C ALA A 14 25.54 -7.92 -10.87
N ILE A 15 25.79 -6.61 -11.04
CA ILE A 15 25.35 -5.59 -10.08
C ILE A 15 23.82 -5.53 -9.98
N ALA A 16 23.12 -5.60 -11.11
CA ALA A 16 21.65 -5.59 -11.14
C ALA A 16 21.06 -6.82 -10.45
N THR A 17 21.59 -8.02 -10.70
CA THR A 17 21.12 -9.25 -10.05
C THR A 17 21.33 -9.20 -8.54
N VAL A 18 22.51 -8.76 -8.10
CA VAL A 18 22.80 -8.57 -6.67
C VAL A 18 21.87 -7.51 -6.06
N GLY A 19 21.70 -6.36 -6.73
CA GLY A 19 20.83 -5.28 -6.26
C GLY A 19 19.37 -5.69 -6.11
N VAL A 20 18.82 -6.46 -7.06
CA VAL A 20 17.45 -6.98 -6.97
C VAL A 20 17.33 -8.06 -5.90
N SER A 21 18.33 -8.93 -5.74
CA SER A 21 18.31 -9.98 -4.71
C SER A 21 18.40 -9.44 -3.28
N LEU A 22 18.99 -8.26 -3.10
CA LEU A 22 19.12 -7.58 -1.81
C LEU A 22 18.00 -6.54 -1.57
N ALA A 23 17.16 -6.26 -2.57
CA ALA A 23 16.04 -5.34 -2.39
C ALA A 23 15.01 -5.96 -1.44
N SER A 24 14.83 -5.35 -0.27
CA SER A 24 13.79 -5.75 0.67
C SER A 24 12.41 -5.40 0.11
N ALA A 25 11.41 -6.24 0.38
CA ALA A 25 10.02 -5.92 0.06
C ALA A 25 9.61 -4.64 0.79
N ALA A 26 9.14 -3.64 0.03
CA ALA A 26 8.52 -2.46 0.60
C ALA A 26 7.12 -2.85 1.09
N HIS A 27 7.01 -3.17 2.38
CA HIS A 27 5.71 -3.40 2.99
C HIS A 27 4.97 -2.06 3.14
N ALA A 28 3.80 -1.98 2.51
CA ALA A 28 2.89 -0.86 2.74
C ALA A 28 2.39 -0.90 4.18
N ASP A 29 2.30 0.27 4.80
CA ASP A 29 1.76 0.37 6.14
C ASP A 29 0.24 0.11 6.14
N SER A 30 -0.27 -0.43 7.25
CA SER A 30 -1.63 -0.94 7.35
C SER A 30 -2.44 -0.21 8.42
N GLY A 31 -3.70 0.05 8.13
CA GLY A 31 -4.66 0.61 9.07
C GLY A 31 -5.98 -0.16 9.05
N THR A 32 -6.77 -0.03 10.12
CA THR A 32 -8.06 -0.72 10.25
C THR A 32 -9.20 0.28 10.25
N ILE A 33 -10.20 0.06 9.40
CA ILE A 33 -11.45 0.82 9.41
C ILE A 33 -12.54 -0.05 10.03
N ARG A 34 -13.30 0.51 10.98
CA ARG A 34 -14.45 -0.15 11.59
C ARG A 34 -15.62 0.81 11.61
N PHE A 35 -16.74 0.44 10.99
CA PHE A 35 -17.91 1.31 10.84
C PHE A 35 -19.22 0.53 10.91
N SER A 36 -20.28 1.26 11.22
CA SER A 36 -21.66 0.79 11.22
C SER A 36 -22.45 1.57 10.17
N VAL A 37 -23.25 0.87 9.36
CA VAL A 37 -24.14 1.48 8.37
C VAL A 37 -25.58 1.32 8.80
N TYR A 38 -26.29 2.44 8.87
CA TYR A 38 -27.70 2.53 9.14
C TYR A 38 -28.44 2.80 7.82
N LYS A 39 -29.43 1.98 7.49
CA LYS A 39 -30.23 2.12 6.27
C LYS A 39 -31.62 2.64 6.64
N ALA A 40 -32.00 3.80 6.09
CA ALA A 40 -33.25 4.49 6.41
C ALA A 40 -34.47 3.96 5.63
N ALA A 41 -34.26 3.38 4.44
CA ALA A 41 -35.34 2.81 3.64
C ALA A 41 -34.86 1.63 2.79
N PHE A 42 -35.74 0.64 2.61
CA PHE A 42 -35.46 -0.56 1.82
C PHE A 42 -35.53 -0.31 0.30
N PHE A 43 -36.46 0.56 -0.14
CA PHE A 43 -36.77 0.75 -1.58
C PHE A 43 -36.22 2.05 -2.21
N VAL A 44 -36.26 3.19 -1.50
CA VAL A 44 -35.82 4.52 -2.01
C VAL A 44 -34.51 4.97 -1.32
N GLY A 45 -33.65 4.00 -1.03
CA GLY A 45 -32.70 4.01 0.08
C GLY A 45 -31.84 5.28 0.26
N GLY A 46 -31.92 5.83 1.48
CA GLY A 46 -30.84 6.61 2.10
C GLY A 46 -30.09 5.74 3.11
N SER A 47 -28.77 5.91 3.21
CA SER A 47 -27.94 5.26 4.22
C SER A 47 -27.00 6.29 4.83
N GLY A 48 -26.77 6.17 6.13
CA GLY A 48 -25.78 6.96 6.84
C GLY A 48 -25.07 6.07 7.85
N GLY A 49 -23.97 6.53 8.39
CA GLY A 49 -23.16 5.70 9.27
C GLY A 49 -22.01 6.47 9.88
N GLU A 50 -21.33 5.79 10.78
CA GLU A 50 -20.18 6.34 11.46
C GLU A 50 -19.19 5.22 11.73
N GLY A 51 -17.95 5.61 11.97
CA GLY A 51 -16.91 4.65 12.27
C GLY A 51 -15.62 5.30 12.72
N THR A 52 -14.59 4.48 12.77
CA THR A 52 -13.25 4.91 13.16
C THR A 52 -12.22 4.27 12.24
N PHE A 53 -11.32 5.10 11.75
CA PHE A 53 -10.07 4.66 11.14
C PHE A 53 -8.97 4.63 12.20
N THR A 54 -8.34 3.49 12.38
CA THR A 54 -7.23 3.31 13.31
C THR A 54 -5.94 3.16 12.52
N PHE A 55 -5.00 4.06 12.76
CA PHE A 55 -3.72 4.12 12.08
C PHE A 55 -2.64 4.56 13.05
N HIS A 56 -1.54 3.79 13.13
CA HIS A 56 -0.46 4.07 14.08
C HIS A 56 -0.92 4.29 15.54
N GLY A 57 -1.91 3.52 16.01
CA GLY A 57 -2.48 3.66 17.35
C GLY A 57 -3.32 4.92 17.58
N LYS A 58 -3.54 5.73 16.53
CA LYS A 58 -4.43 6.89 16.57
C LYS A 58 -5.77 6.54 15.93
N SER A 59 -6.83 7.02 16.55
CA SER A 59 -8.20 6.82 16.10
C SER A 59 -8.76 8.11 15.50
N TYR A 60 -9.25 8.02 14.28
CA TYR A 60 -9.83 9.13 13.52
C TYR A 60 -11.31 8.84 13.26
N PRO A 61 -12.23 9.72 13.68
CA PRO A 61 -13.65 9.53 13.41
C PRO A 61 -13.91 9.67 11.91
N ILE A 62 -14.80 8.83 11.39
CA ILE A 62 -15.26 8.89 10.01
C ILE A 62 -16.80 8.89 9.98
N SER A 63 -17.36 9.62 9.02
CA SER A 63 -18.80 9.66 8.77
C SER A 63 -19.10 9.08 7.40
N ILE A 64 -20.22 8.39 7.29
CA ILE A 64 -20.75 7.79 6.07
C ILE A 64 -22.10 8.46 5.80
N GLY A 65 -22.29 8.99 4.61
CA GLY A 65 -23.52 9.67 4.18
C GLY A 65 -23.78 9.49 2.71
#